data_AF-A0A174N2B3-F1
#
_entry.id   AF-A0A174N2B3-F1
#
_cell.length_a   1.000
_cell.length_b   1.000
_cell.length_c   1.000
_cell.angle_alpha   90.00
_cell.angle_beta   90.00
_cell.angle_gamma   90.00
#
_symmetry.space_group_name_H-M   'P 1'
#
loop_
_entity.id
_entity.type
_entity.pdbx_description
1 polymer ?
#
loop_
_entity_poly.entity_id
_entity_poly.type
_entity_poly.pdbx_seq_one_letter_code
_entity_poly.pdbx_strand_id
1 'polypeptide(L)' 'MPVSRQAILLYVATSGLVDDVPLEHVRPFVLGFADEMEAEHPDMVAEIESTGTLSGPAVECIRAALADAKKRGSATWQA' A
#
# COMPACT_ATOMS: atom_id res chain seq x y z
N MET A 1 -13.02 0.77 8.67
CA MET A 1 -11.69 0.89 8.04
C MET A 1 -10.94 2.01 8.74
N PRO A 2 -9.82 1.73 9.42
CA PRO A 2 -8.99 2.72 10.13
C PRO A 2 -8.53 3.87 9.23
N VAL A 3 -8.20 5.04 9.80
CA VAL A 3 -7.80 6.23 9.01
C VAL A 3 -6.45 5.98 8.33
N SER A 4 -5.50 5.38 9.05
CA SER A 4 -4.21 4.92 8.54
C SER A 4 -4.34 4.06 7.29
N ARG A 5 -5.23 3.07 7.32
CA ARG A 5 -5.54 2.23 6.15
C ARG A 5 -6.05 3.06 4.97
N GLN A 6 -6.96 4.00 5.21
CA GLN A 6 -7.47 4.88 4.15
C GLN A 6 -6.37 5.77 3.58
N ALA A 7 -5.49 6.30 4.44
CA ALA A 7 -4.38 7.15 4.03
C ALA A 7 -3.40 6.39 3.13
N ILE A 8 -3.04 5.15 3.49
CA ILE A 8 -2.19 4.28 2.68
C ILE A 8 -2.84 4.02 1.31
N LEU A 9 -4.11 3.59 1.30
CA LEU A 9 -4.85 3.32 0.06
C LEU A 9 -4.96 4.57 -0.84
N LEU A 10 -5.29 5.72 -0.27
CA LEU A 10 -5.40 6.97 -1.01
C LEU A 10 -4.05 7.39 -1.59
N TYR A 11 -2.98 7.24 -0.80
CA TYR A 11 -1.64 7.60 -1.24
C TYR A 11 -1.19 6.75 -2.44
N VAL A 12 -1.35 5.42 -2.39
CA VAL A 12 -0.96 4.56 -3.51
C VAL A 12 -1.82 4.81 -4.76
N ALA A 13 -3.11 5.08 -4.58
CA ALA A 13 -4.03 5.35 -5.69
C ALA A 13 -3.79 6.72 -6.36
N THR A 14 -3.38 7.74 -5.60
CA THR A 14 -3.21 9.11 -6.13
C THR A 14 -1.79 9.43 -6.57
N SER A 15 -0.80 8.64 -6.15
CA SER A 15 0.61 8.87 -6.47
C SER A 15 1.07 8.18 -7.77
N GLY A 16 0.14 7.66 -8.58
CA GLY A 16 0.45 6.89 -9.80
C GLY A 16 1.17 5.56 -9.53
N LEU A 17 1.12 5.07 -8.28
CA LEU A 17 1.91 3.91 -7.85
C LEU A 17 1.27 2.59 -8.22
N VAL A 18 0.12 2.58 -8.89
CA VAL A 18 -0.58 1.35 -9.28
C VAL A 18 -1.00 1.38 -10.75
N ASP A 19 -0.47 2.32 -11.53
CA ASP A 19 -0.83 2.52 -12.95
C ASP A 19 -0.41 1.34 -13.85
N ASP A 20 0.54 0.53 -13.39
CA ASP A 20 1.06 -0.70 -14.00
C ASP A 20 0.30 -1.97 -13.59
N VAL A 21 -0.68 -1.87 -12.69
CA VAL A 21 -1.53 -2.99 -12.27
C VAL A 21 -2.77 -3.03 -13.18
N PRO A 22 -3.09 -4.18 -13.82
CA PRO A 22 -4.29 -4.27 -14.66
C PRO A 22 -5.57 -3.98 -13.86
N LEU A 23 -6.53 -3.32 -14.50
CA LEU A 23 -7.72 -2.76 -13.83
C LEU A 23 -8.51 -3.80 -13.03
N GLU A 24 -8.68 -5.02 -13.56
CA GLU A 24 -9.37 -6.12 -12.85
C GLU A 24 -8.64 -6.57 -11.57
N HIS A 25 -7.33 -6.31 -11.47
CA HIS A 25 -6.49 -6.71 -10.35
C HIS A 25 -6.22 -5.57 -9.36
N VAL A 26 -6.44 -4.31 -9.72
CA VAL A 26 -6.16 -3.15 -8.85
C VAL A 26 -6.82 -3.29 -7.49
N ARG A 27 -8.13 -3.55 -7.45
CA ARG A 27 -8.89 -3.64 -6.20
C ARG A 27 -8.39 -4.75 -5.26
N PRO A 28 -8.30 -6.02 -5.68
CA PRO A 28 -7.78 -7.07 -4.79
C PRO A 28 -6.31 -6.82 -4.40
N PHE A 29 -5.50 -6.27 -5.31
CA PHE A 29 -4.09 -5.96 -5.03
C PHE A 29 -3.92 -4.90 -3.94
N VAL A 30 -4.55 -3.72 -4.07
CA VAL A 30 -4.37 -2.64 -3.09
C VAL A 30 -4.94 -2.98 -1.71
N LEU A 31 -6.02 -3.78 -1.66
CA LEU A 31 -6.58 -4.23 -0.40
C LEU A 31 -5.68 -5.25 0.29
N GLY A 32 -5.14 -6.22 -0.45
CA GLY A 32 -4.16 -7.17 0.08
C GLY A 32 -2.87 -6.48 0.52
N PHE A 33 -2.41 -5.49 -0.24
CA PHE A 33 -1.27 -4.67 0.16
C PHE A 33 -1.52 -3.90 1.46
N ALA A 34 -2.70 -3.31 1.64
CA ALA A 34 -3.04 -2.63 2.89
C ALA A 34 -3.09 -3.61 4.08
N ASP A 35 -3.57 -4.85 3.88
CA ASP A 35 -3.51 -5.91 4.91
C ASP A 35 -2.05 -6.28 5.25
N GLU A 36 -1.18 -6.37 4.25
CA GLU A 36 0.25 -6.62 4.43
C GLU A 36 0.92 -5.51 5.24
N MET A 37 0.63 -4.24 4.96
CA MET A 37 1.16 -3.10 5.71
C MET A 37 0.75 -3.15 7.19
N GLU A 38 -0.50 -3.51 7.48
CA GLU A 38 -1.01 -3.64 8.85
C GLU A 38 -0.32 -4.81 9.60
N ALA A 39 0.02 -5.89 8.90
CA ALA A 39 0.67 -7.06 9.49
C ALA A 39 2.19 -6.88 9.67
N GLU A 40 2.87 -6.33 8.67
CA GLU A 40 4.34 -6.28 8.61
C GLU A 40 4.92 -4.95 9.14
N HIS A 41 4.13 -3.87 9.15
CA HIS A 41 4.56 -2.55 9.58
C HIS A 41 3.62 -1.91 10.63
N PRO A 42 3.26 -2.62 11.72
CA PRO A 42 2.26 -2.16 12.67
C PRO A 42 2.62 -0.84 13.37
N ASP A 43 3.90 -0.63 13.69
CA ASP A 43 4.37 0.60 14.35
C ASP A 43 4.19 1.84 13.45
N MET A 44 4.48 1.70 12.15
CA MET A 44 4.33 2.77 11.17
C MET A 44 2.85 3.06 10.91
N VAL A 45 2.01 2.02 10.82
CA VAL A 45 0.55 2.18 10.70
C VAL A 45 -0.02 2.90 11.93
N ALA A 46 0.45 2.56 13.13
CA ALA A 46 0.05 3.23 14.36
C ALA A 46 0.50 4.69 14.41
N GLU A 47 1.70 5.02 13.91
CA GLU A 47 2.17 6.40 13.75
C GLU A 47 1.25 7.21 12.83
N ILE A 48 0.88 6.66 11.67
CA ILE A 48 -0.06 7.32 10.75
C ILE A 48 -1.41 7.53 11.41
N GLU A 49 -1.93 6.53 12.13
CA GLU A 49 -3.22 6.65 12.83
C GLU A 49 -3.17 7.75 13.90
N SER A 50 -2.07 7.82 14.67
CA SER A 50 -1.91 8.79 15.75
C SER A 50 -1.66 10.21 15.26
N THR A 51 -0.96 10.38 14.13
CA THR A 51 -0.52 11.70 13.64
C THR A 51 -1.36 12.22 12.48
N GLY A 52 -2.15 11.35 11.84
CA GLY A 52 -2.88 11.64 10.60
C GLY A 52 -1.97 12.00 9.42
N THR A 53 -0.66 11.73 9.50
CA THR A 53 0.33 12.21 8.54
C THR A 53 1.14 11.05 7.97
N LEU A 54 1.39 11.09 6.65
CA LEU A 54 2.35 10.21 6.00
C LEU A 54 3.74 10.88 6.06
N SER A 55 4.52 10.51 7.08
CA SER A 55 5.89 11.01 7.23
C SER A 55 6.78 10.54 6.07
N GLY A 56 7.91 11.24 5.83
CA GLY A 56 8.89 10.82 4.82
C GLY A 56 9.32 9.35 4.97
N PRO A 57 9.69 8.88 6.18
CA PRO A 57 9.99 7.47 6.41
C PRO A 57 8.81 6.53 6.11
N ALA A 58 7.59 6.89 6.49
CA ALA A 58 6.40 6.10 6.19
C ALA A 58 6.18 5.98 4.67
N VAL A 59 6.36 7.09 3.93
CA VAL A 59 6.27 7.11 2.47
C VAL A 59 7.29 6.18 1.81
N GLU A 60 8.55 6.23 2.25
CA GLU A 60 9.60 5.35 1.72
C GLU A 60 9.33 3.88 2.04
N CYS A 61 8.85 3.58 3.25
CA CYS A 61 8.43 2.25 3.65
C CYS A 61 7.28 1.72 2.75
N ILE A 62 6.23 2.51 2.55
CA ILE A 62 5.11 2.15 1.67
C ILE A 62 5.59 1.90 0.24
N ARG A 63 6.49 2.76 -0.30
CA ARG A 63 7.03 2.60 -1.66
C ARG A 63 7.85 1.32 -1.80
N ALA A 64 8.70 1.01 -0.84
CA ALA A 64 9.51 -0.19 -0.83
C ALA A 64 8.65 -1.45 -0.76
N ALA A 65 7.72 -1.52 0.21
CA ALA A 65 6.81 -2.65 0.37
C ALA A 65 5.93 -2.85 -0.87
N LEU A 66 5.42 -1.77 -1.46
CA LEU A 66 4.60 -1.84 -2.66
C LEU A 66 5.38 -2.37 -3.87
N ALA A 67 6.64 -1.96 -4.03
CA ALA A 67 7.50 -2.48 -5.10
C ALA A 67 7.70 -4.00 -4.97
N ASP A 68 7.86 -4.51 -3.75
CA ASP A 68 7.99 -5.94 -3.50
C ASP A 68 6.67 -6.70 -3.66
N ALA A 69 5.55 -6.13 -3.20
CA ALA A 69 4.21 -6.66 -3.43
C ALA A 69 3.90 -6.78 -4.93
N LYS A 70 4.28 -5.79 -5.74
CA LYS A 70 4.12 -5.83 -7.20
C LYS A 70 4.94 -6.92 -7.87
N LYS A 71 6.19 -7.16 -7.44
CA LYS A 71 7.00 -8.26 -7.98
C LYS A 71 6.33 -9.61 -7.76
N ARG A 72 5.66 -9.80 -6.61
CA ARG A 72 4.87 -11.00 -6.31
C ARG A 72 3.59 -11.06 -7.14
N GLY A 73 2.86 -9.93 -7.20
CA GLY A 73 1.59 -9.84 -7.92
C GLY A 73 1.73 -9.93 -9.45
N SER A 74 2.80 -9.40 -10.03
CA SER A 74 3.03 -9.45 -11.49
C SER A 74 3.12 -10.87 -12.01
N ALA A 75 3.60 -11.82 -11.20
CA ALA A 75 3.59 -13.23 -11.55
C ALA A 75 2.17 -13.83 -11.65
N THR A 76 1.20 -13.27 -10.90
CA THR A 76 -0.19 -13.75 -10.88
C THR A 76 -1.11 -13.17 -11.95
N TRP A 77 -0.82 -11.99 -12.51
CA TRP A 77 -1.65 -11.37 -13.56
C TRP A 77 -0.99 -11.30 -14.94
N GLN A 78 0.25 -11.79 -15.09
CA GLN A 78 0.87 -12.04 -16.40
C GLN A 78 0.67 -13.48 -16.91
N ALA A 79 0.05 -14.35 -16.09
CA ALA A 79 -0.27 -15.75 -16.41
C ALA A 79 -1.64 -15.88 -17.08
#